data_AF-A0A7X9GRN0-F1
#
_entry.id   AF-A0A7X9GRN0-F1
#
_cell.length_a   1.000
_cell.length_b   1.000
_cell.length_c   1.000
_cell.angle_alpha   90.00
_cell.angle_beta   90.00
_cell.angle_gamma   90.00
#
_symmetry.space_group_name_H-M   'P 1'
#
loop_
_entity.id
_entity.type
_entity.pdbx_description
1 polymer ?
#
loop_
_entity_poly.entity_id
_entity_poly.type
_entity_poly.pdbx_seq_one_letter_code
_entity_poly.pdbx_strand_id
1 'polypeptide(L)'
;MLIVICSMFTGIILGVLLRKRKLTRLPYAITLFIWVLLFLLGVNTGVNKTIVNQLHSIGWDTLIITFGAISGSLFFAWLLWTFVINNKKERRDA
;
A
#
# COMPACT_ATOMS: atom_id res chain seq x y z
N MET A 1 -1.18 -19.62 -5.69
CA MET A 1 -1.72 -18.32 -6.16
C MET A 1 -3.25 -18.32 -6.22
N LEU A 2 -3.90 -19.35 -6.79
CA LEU A 2 -5.36 -19.48 -6.75
C LEU A 2 -5.96 -19.41 -5.34
N ILE A 3 -5.32 -20.03 -4.36
CA ILE A 3 -5.75 -19.97 -2.94
C ILE A 3 -5.79 -18.52 -2.42
N VAL A 4 -4.84 -17.68 -2.84
CA VAL A 4 -4.80 -16.26 -2.45
C VAL A 4 -5.96 -15.51 -3.09
N ILE A 5 -6.25 -15.78 -4.36
CA ILE A 5 -7.39 -15.20 -5.10
C ILE A 5 -8.71 -15.63 -4.44
N CYS A 6 -8.87 -16.91 -4.11
CA CYS A 6 -10.04 -17.40 -3.38
C CYS A 6 -10.18 -16.73 -2.01
N SER A 7 -9.08 -16.55 -1.27
CA SER A 7 -9.07 -15.87 0.02
C SER A 7 -9.51 -14.40 -0.10
N MET A 8 -9.11 -13.68 -1.17
CA MET A 8 -9.62 -12.33 -1.44
C MET A 8 -11.13 -12.31 -1.67
N PHE A 9 -11.65 -13.25 -2.47
CA PHE A 9 -13.09 -13.37 -2.72
C PHE A 9 -13.88 -13.65 -1.42
N THR A 10 -13.40 -14.60 -0.62
CA THR A 10 -14.01 -14.91 0.68
C THR A 10 -13.97 -13.69 1.61
N GLY A 11 -12.86 -12.94 1.64
CA GLY A 11 -12.74 -11.71 2.42
C GLY A 11 -13.76 -10.64 2.03
N ILE A 12 -14.02 -10.46 0.73
CA ILE A 12 -15.04 -9.51 0.23
C ILE A 12 -16.44 -9.95 0.67
N ILE A 13 -16.77 -11.24 0.52
CA ILE A 13 -18.07 -11.81 0.92
C ILE A 13 -18.30 -11.63 2.43
N LEU A 14 -17.29 -11.95 3.25
CA LEU A 14 -17.34 -11.71 4.68
C LEU A 14 -17.48 -10.21 5.00
N GLY A 15 -16.72 -9.34 4.35
CA GLY A 15 -16.80 -7.89 4.56
C GLY A 15 -18.19 -7.31 4.26
N VAL A 16 -18.83 -7.78 3.19
CA VAL A 16 -20.20 -7.37 2.81
C VAL A 16 -21.23 -7.91 3.81
N LEU A 17 -21.09 -9.16 4.27
CA LEU A 17 -21.99 -9.75 5.26
C LEU A 17 -21.89 -9.06 6.64
N LEU A 18 -20.67 -8.71 7.06
CA LEU A 18 -20.40 -8.03 8.33
C LEU A 18 -20.68 -6.52 8.29
N ARG A 19 -20.91 -5.92 7.10
CA ARG A 19 -21.19 -4.48 6.90
C ARG A 19 -22.38 -3.96 7.70
N LYS A 20 -23.36 -4.82 8.03
CA LYS A 20 -24.54 -4.43 8.84
C LYS A 20 -24.23 -4.21 10.32
N ARG A 21 -23.10 -4.72 10.83
CA ARG A 21 -22.65 -4.48 12.21
C ARG A 21 -21.68 -3.29 12.18
N LYS A 22 -21.98 -2.21 12.91
CA LYS A 22 -21.03 -1.11 13.10
C LYS A 22 -19.81 -1.63 13.87
N LEU A 23 -18.81 -2.13 13.13
CA LEU A 23 -17.55 -2.67 13.64
C LEU A 23 -16.56 -1.55 13.99
N THR A 24 -17.03 -0.51 14.69
CA THR A 24 -16.23 0.67 15.04
C THR A 24 -15.03 0.35 15.93
N ARG A 25 -15.02 -0.80 16.62
CA ARG A 25 -13.86 -1.26 17.42
C ARG A 25 -12.84 -2.09 16.66
N LEU A 26 -13.20 -2.64 15.50
CA LEU A 26 -12.28 -3.43 14.69
C LEU A 26 -11.04 -2.63 14.23
N PRO A 27 -11.16 -1.39 13.71
CA PRO A 27 -9.99 -0.62 13.34
C PRO A 27 -9.09 -0.32 14.54
N TYR A 28 -9.66 -0.10 15.72
CA TYR A 28 -8.88 0.14 16.94
C TYR A 28 -8.03 -1.08 17.33
N ALA A 29 -8.62 -2.28 17.28
CA ALA A 29 -7.89 -3.53 17.51
C ALA A 29 -6.81 -3.79 16.46
N ILE A 30 -7.09 -3.50 15.19
CA ILE A 30 -6.12 -3.65 14.08
C ILE A 30 -4.96 -2.68 14.26
N THR A 31 -5.23 -1.40 14.55
CA THR A 31 -4.18 -0.40 14.79
C THR A 31 -3.29 -0.78 15.97
N LEU A 32 -3.87 -1.29 17.06
CA LEU A 32 -3.10 -1.81 18.19
C LEU A 32 -2.19 -2.97 17.76
N PHE A 33 -2.71 -3.93 16.99
CA PHE A 33 -1.94 -5.06 16.47
C PHE A 33 -0.80 -4.59 15.57
N ILE A 34 -1.06 -3.63 14.67
CA ILE A 34 -0.05 -3.03 13.79
C ILE A 34 1.05 -2.39 14.64
N TRP A 35 0.69 -1.64 15.68
CA TRP A 35 1.65 -0.99 16.58
C TRP A 35 2.56 -2.01 17.27
N VAL A 36 1.99 -3.09 17.80
CA VAL A 36 2.74 -4.19 18.43
C VAL A 36 3.64 -4.89 17.40
N LEU A 37 3.13 -5.17 16.20
CA LEU A 37 3.91 -5.80 15.13
C LEU A 37 5.08 -4.93 14.70
N LEU A 38 4.87 -3.62 14.50
CA LEU A 38 5.92 -2.67 14.15
C LEU A 38 6.98 -2.59 15.26
N PHE A 39 6.55 -2.59 16.51
CA PHE A 39 7.47 -2.60 17.65
C PHE A 39 8.32 -3.89 17.68
N LEU A 40 7.68 -5.06 17.58
CA LEU A 40 8.37 -6.34 17.52
C LEU A 40 9.33 -6.43 16.34
N LEU A 41 8.92 -5.91 15.18
CA LEU A 41 9.75 -5.84 13.98
C LEU A 41 10.99 -5.00 14.22
N GLY A 42 10.84 -3.79 14.79
CA GLY A 42 11.95 -2.90 15.12
C GLY A 42 12.94 -3.50 16.12
N VAL A 43 12.45 -4.24 17.12
CA VAL A 43 13.31 -4.95 18.08
C VAL A 43 14.08 -6.08 17.40
N ASN A 44 13.41 -6.91 16.58
CA ASN A 44 14.05 -8.01 15.86
C ASN A 44 15.12 -7.52 14.87
N THR A 45 14.87 -6.42 14.16
CA THR A 45 15.82 -5.86 13.20
C THR A 45 16.94 -5.07 13.90
N GLY A 46 16.69 -4.45 15.06
CA GLY A 46 17.68 -3.67 15.81
C GLY A 46 18.70 -4.49 16.60
N VAL A 47 18.36 -5.70 17.06
CA VAL A 47 19.28 -6.58 17.81
C VAL A 47 20.34 -7.21 16.89
N ASN A 48 20.06 -7.31 15.60
CA ASN A 48 20.96 -7.95 14.64
C ASN A 48 21.95 -6.94 14.03
N LYS A 49 23.18 -6.93 14.53
CA LYS A 49 24.26 -6.03 14.07
C LYS A 49 24.53 -6.13 12.56
N THR A 50 24.31 -7.29 11.95
CA THR A 50 24.43 -7.48 10.49
C THR A 50 23.34 -6.73 9.74
N ILE A 51 22.10 -6.77 10.23
CA ILE A 51 20.99 -6.00 9.65
C ILE A 51 21.23 -4.52 9.87
N VAL A 52 21.67 -4.07 11.05
CA VAL A 52 21.91 -2.63 11.32
C VAL A 52 23.01 -2.04 10.43
N ASN A 53 24.12 -2.76 10.19
CA ASN A 53 25.16 -2.30 9.28
C ASN A 53 24.72 -2.32 7.81
N GLN A 54 23.90 -3.30 7.41
CA GLN A 54 23.33 -3.32 6.06
C GLN A 54 22.15 -2.37 5.90
N LEU A 55 21.47 -1.99 6.99
CA LEU A 55 20.32 -1.07 6.99
C LEU A 55 20.72 0.29 6.46
N HIS A 56 21.97 0.71 6.68
CA HIS A 56 22.50 1.94 6.08
C HIS A 56 22.52 1.85 4.54
N SER A 57 22.99 0.73 3.99
CA SER A 57 23.01 0.50 2.53
C SER A 57 21.58 0.32 1.98
N ILE A 58 20.77 -0.51 2.64
CA ILE A 58 19.38 -0.78 2.26
C ILE A 58 18.54 0.50 2.33
N GLY A 59 18.82 1.37 3.31
CA GLY A 59 18.14 2.66 3.45
C GLY A 59 18.37 3.56 2.24
N TRP A 60 19.61 3.64 1.75
CA TRP A 60 19.93 4.45 0.57
C TRP A 60 19.28 3.92 -0.70
N ASP A 61 19.37 2.61 -0.93
CA ASP A 61 18.75 1.96 -2.09
C ASP A 61 17.22 2.11 -2.05
N THR A 62 16.63 1.92 -0.87
CA THR A 62 15.17 2.03 -0.70
C THR A 62 14.68 3.46 -0.92
N LEU A 63 15.44 4.48 -0.52
CA LEU A 63 15.07 5.87 -0.77
C LEU A 63 15.02 6.17 -2.27
N ILE A 64 16.04 5.75 -3.03
CA ILE A 64 16.09 5.98 -4.48
C ILE A 64 14.93 5.27 -5.18
N ILE A 65 14.69 4.00 -4.84
CA ILE A 65 13.58 3.21 -5.41
C ILE A 65 12.22 3.85 -5.07
N THR A 66 12.04 4.31 -3.84
CA THR A 66 10.79 4.94 -3.39
C THR A 66 10.54 6.25 -4.13
N PHE A 67 11.56 7.10 -4.28
CA PHE A 67 11.46 8.33 -5.07
C PHE A 67 11.17 8.05 -6.54
N GLY A 68 11.81 7.04 -7.13
CA GLY A 68 11.53 6.59 -8.49
C GLY A 68 10.09 6.09 -8.64
N ALA A 69 9.59 5.32 -7.67
CA ALA A 69 8.23 4.80 -7.69
C ALA A 69 7.18 5.91 -7.53
N ILE A 70 7.38 6.84 -6.59
CA ILE A 70 6.46 7.96 -6.37
C ILE A 70 6.44 8.89 -7.60
N SER A 71 7.61 9.27 -8.12
CA SER A 71 7.70 10.12 -9.31
C SER A 71 7.09 9.44 -10.53
N GLY A 72 7.36 8.15 -10.75
CA GLY A 72 6.75 7.36 -11.81
C GLY A 72 5.22 7.28 -11.69
N SER A 73 4.70 6.99 -10.50
CA SER A 73 3.25 6.93 -10.27
C SER A 73 2.57 8.28 -10.52
N LEU A 74 3.20 9.38 -10.09
CA LEU A 74 2.66 10.72 -10.30
C LEU A 74 2.74 11.14 -11.77
N PHE A 75 3.82 10.80 -12.46
CA PHE A 75 4.01 11.06 -13.89
C PHE A 75 2.98 10.31 -14.74
N PHE A 76 2.73 9.03 -14.47
CA PHE A 76 1.71 8.26 -15.17
C PHE A 76 0.29 8.75 -14.89
N ALA A 77 0.00 9.14 -13.64
CA ALA A 77 -1.29 9.75 -13.31
C ALA A 77 -1.52 11.06 -14.07
N TRP A 78 -0.48 11.90 -14.18
CA TRP A 78 -0.52 13.15 -14.94
C TRP A 78 -0.65 12.92 -16.46
N LEU A 79 0.06 11.93 -17.00
CA LEU A 79 -0.03 11.52 -18.41
C LEU A 79 -1.45 11.05 -18.74
N LEU A 80 -2.03 10.18 -17.88
CA LEU A 80 -3.39 9.69 -18.04
C LEU A 80 -4.41 10.82 -17.96
N TRP A 81 -4.26 11.74 -17.00
CA TRP A 81 -5.13 12.90 -16.86
C TRP A 81 -5.12 13.78 -18.11
N THR A 82 -3.93 14.09 -18.63
CA THR A 82 -3.76 14.90 -19.84
C THR A 82 -4.33 14.19 -21.07
N PHE A 83 -4.09 12.89 -21.23
CA PHE A 83 -4.62 12.10 -22.34
C PHE A 83 -6.16 12.05 -22.30
N VAL A 84 -6.75 11.76 -21.13
CA VAL A 84 -8.22 11.68 -20.97
C VAL A 84 -8.88 13.03 -21.22
N ILE A 85 -8.27 14.15 -20.79
CA ILE A 85 -8.81 15.50 -21.03
C ILE A 85 -8.67 15.93 -22.49
N ASN A 86 -7.53 15.68 -23.14
CA ASN A 86 -7.37 16.01 -24.56
C ASN A 86 -8.36 15.25 -25.43
N ASN A 87 -8.61 13.96 -25.13
CA ASN A 87 -9.64 13.16 -25.83
C ASN A 87 -11.08 13.65 -25.57
N LYS A 88 -11.35 14.31 -24.43
CA LYS A 88 -12.66 14.92 -24.17
C LYS A 88 -12.88 16.24 -24.90
N LYS A 89 -11.81 16.95 -25.27
CA LYS A 89 -11.89 18.23 -25.98
C LYS A 89 -12.24 18.02 -27.45
N GLU A 90 -11.65 17.02 -28.09
CA GLU A 90 -11.93 16.66 -29.49
C GLU A 90 -13.38 16.19 -29.75
N ARG A 91 -14.07 15.65 -28.74
CA ARG A 91 -15.49 15.27 -28.83
C ARG A 91 -16.49 16.38 -28.55
N ARG A 92 -16.03 17.58 -28.15
CA ARG A 92 -16.90 18.77 -27.98
C ARG A 92 -16.86 19.71 -29.18
N ASP A 93 -15.88 19.55 -30.07
CA ASP A 93 -15.66 20.40 -31.24
C ASP A 93 -16.03 19.70 -32.57
N ALA A 94 -16.69 18.53 -32.50
CA ALA A 94 -17.28 17.78 -33.63
C ALA A 94 -18.78 17.59 -33.43
#